data_AF-A0A3C0CSB8-F1
#
_entry.id   AF-A0A3C0CSB8-F1
#
_cell.length_a   1.000
_cell.length_b   1.000
_cell.length_c   1.000
_cell.angle_alpha   90.00
_cell.angle_beta   90.00
_cell.angle_gamma   90.00
#
_symmetry.space_group_name_H-M   'P 1'
#
loop_
_entity.id
_entity.type
_entity.pdbx_description
1 polymer ?
#
loop_
_entity_poly.entity_id
_entity_poly.type
_entity_poly.pdbx_seq_one_letter_code
_entity_poly.pdbx_strand_id
1 'polypeptide(L)'
;MQFVEGKKTEKEIADMLNLDGKSTDFGRPWTRGTVHQVLTNEKYIGNNIYNRTSFKLKVRRVINGRDAYIRADGAFEPIVDKAIFMQSQEIVAERSRRFTNDELLAKLKDVYSRYGKLSALIIDESDENLSSSTYRTRFGSLIRAYRMIGYVPDKDYRYLEVNRHIRKLHPEIMEYIITQILRQGSLVHHDIDTDLLTINDEFVVSVVVARCVSTRAGNYRRCIRLDTALNPDITVAVRMDAENIRPLDYYILPAIDINGANLKLMEINGLFFDAYRFDTLDYLIGMARRIPIMEVA
;
A
#
# COMPACT_ATOMS: atom_id res chain seq x y z
N MET A 1 10.03 -16.94 32.61
CA MET A 1 9.13 -17.87 31.88
C MET A 1 7.64 -17.68 32.20
N GLN A 2 7.19 -16.49 32.62
CA GLN A 2 5.82 -16.29 33.10
C GLN A 2 4.71 -16.44 32.04
N PHE A 3 5.02 -16.22 30.75
CA PHE A 3 4.06 -16.38 29.67
C PHE A 3 3.82 -17.86 29.30
N VAL A 4 4.91 -18.61 29.11
CA VAL A 4 4.86 -20.01 28.63
C VAL A 4 4.49 -20.97 29.76
N GLU A 5 5.18 -20.87 30.91
CA GLU A 5 4.97 -21.74 32.07
C GLU A 5 3.87 -21.21 32.98
N GLY A 6 3.93 -19.91 33.32
CA GLY A 6 2.96 -19.27 34.21
C GLY A 6 1.60 -18.99 33.55
N LYS A 7 1.46 -19.25 32.23
CA LYS A 7 0.26 -19.03 31.41
C LYS A 7 -0.36 -17.63 31.52
N LYS A 8 0.40 -16.64 32.01
CA LYS A 8 -0.06 -15.27 32.17
C LYS A 8 -0.44 -14.65 30.82
N THR A 9 -1.38 -13.74 30.86
CA THR A 9 -1.75 -12.89 29.74
C THR A 9 -0.72 -11.80 29.52
N GLU A 10 -0.67 -11.24 28.31
CA GLU A 10 0.21 -10.12 27.99
C GLU A 10 -0.06 -8.89 28.89
N LYS A 11 -1.31 -8.72 29.32
CA LYS A 11 -1.72 -7.66 30.26
C LYS A 11 -1.12 -7.89 31.65
N GLU A 12 -1.33 -9.07 32.23
CA GLU A 12 -0.80 -9.40 33.56
C GLU A 12 0.72 -9.25 33.61
N ILE A 13 1.41 -9.59 32.53
CA ILE A 13 2.86 -9.38 32.42
C ILE A 13 3.20 -7.88 32.37
N ALA A 14 2.45 -7.06 31.61
CA ALA A 14 2.66 -5.62 31.56
C ALA A 14 2.45 -4.97 32.94
N ASP A 15 1.36 -5.32 33.61
CA ASP A 15 1.02 -4.81 34.95
C ASP A 15 2.13 -5.17 35.95
N MET A 16 2.63 -6.40 35.91
CA MET A 16 3.71 -6.85 36.80
C MET A 16 5.02 -6.11 36.53
N LEU A 17 5.40 -5.91 35.26
CA LEU A 17 6.60 -5.16 34.90
C LEU A 17 6.53 -3.69 35.36
N ASN A 18 5.35 -3.09 35.25
CA ASN A 18 5.11 -1.73 35.71
C ASN A 18 5.16 -1.62 37.24
N LEU A 19 4.58 -2.59 37.95
CA LEU A 19 4.65 -2.67 39.42
C LEU A 19 6.10 -2.81 39.91
N ASP A 20 6.93 -3.57 39.18
CA ASP A 20 8.37 -3.72 39.45
C ASP A 20 9.20 -2.49 39.04
N GLY A 21 8.55 -1.40 38.62
CA GLY A 21 9.20 -0.15 38.21
C GLY A 21 10.02 -0.26 36.91
N LYS A 22 9.82 -1.30 36.11
CA LYS A 22 10.52 -1.48 34.84
C LYS A 22 9.88 -0.63 33.77
N SER A 23 10.70 0.05 32.98
CA SER A 23 10.27 0.79 31.80
C SER A 23 10.76 0.11 30.52
N THR A 24 10.11 0.43 29.42
CA THR A 24 10.53 0.05 28.07
C THR A 24 11.82 0.77 27.66
N ASP A 25 12.40 0.37 26.53
CA ASP A 25 13.58 0.99 25.90
C ASP A 25 13.39 2.48 25.59
N PHE A 26 12.14 2.93 25.42
CA PHE A 26 11.78 4.34 25.23
C PHE A 26 11.43 5.07 26.54
N GLY A 27 11.67 4.46 27.71
CA GLY A 27 11.35 5.04 29.01
C GLY A 27 9.85 5.17 29.30
N ARG A 28 9.02 4.35 28.63
CA ARG A 28 7.55 4.34 28.80
C ARG A 28 7.09 3.13 29.63
N PRO A 29 5.92 3.21 30.29
CA PRO A 29 5.30 2.06 30.91
C PRO A 29 5.08 0.92 29.91
N TRP A 30 5.15 -0.31 30.38
CA TRP A 30 4.78 -1.49 29.62
C TRP A 30 3.28 -1.52 29.37
N THR A 31 2.92 -1.92 28.16
CA THR A 31 1.53 -2.10 27.77
C THR A 31 1.31 -3.50 27.23
N ARG A 32 0.05 -3.96 27.23
CA ARG A 32 -0.32 -5.27 26.65
C ARG A 32 0.13 -5.38 25.19
N GLY A 33 -0.01 -4.30 24.42
CA GLY A 33 0.46 -4.23 23.02
C GLY A 33 1.97 -4.39 22.91
N THR A 34 2.72 -3.70 23.77
CA THR A 34 4.19 -3.76 23.79
C THR A 34 4.70 -5.14 24.20
N VAL A 35 4.10 -5.76 25.22
CA VAL A 35 4.42 -7.15 25.62
C VAL A 35 4.13 -8.12 24.49
N HIS A 36 2.97 -8.00 23.83
CA HIS A 36 2.63 -8.86 22.69
C HIS A 36 3.62 -8.72 21.52
N GLN A 37 4.08 -7.49 21.24
CA GLN A 37 5.11 -7.25 20.24
C GLN A 37 6.43 -7.92 20.62
N VAL A 38 6.81 -7.95 21.90
CA VAL A 38 8.00 -8.66 22.36
C VAL A 38 7.84 -10.17 22.15
N LEU A 39 6.72 -10.74 22.59
CA LEU A 39 6.45 -12.19 22.55
C LEU A 39 6.34 -12.77 21.14
N THR A 40 6.08 -11.95 20.12
CA THR A 40 5.87 -12.37 18.72
C THR A 40 7.04 -12.00 17.79
N ASN A 41 8.08 -11.35 18.31
CA ASN A 41 9.19 -10.88 17.47
C ASN A 41 10.32 -11.90 17.40
N GLU A 42 10.57 -12.44 16.21
CA GLU A 42 11.61 -13.44 15.99
C GLU A 42 13.05 -12.96 16.23
N LYS A 43 13.27 -11.64 16.39
CA LYS A 43 14.60 -11.12 16.76
C LYS A 43 15.14 -11.72 18.06
N TYR A 44 14.25 -12.12 18.98
CA TYR A 44 14.65 -12.69 20.27
C TYR A 44 15.16 -14.14 20.17
N ILE A 45 14.89 -14.82 19.05
CA ILE A 45 15.50 -16.12 18.70
C ILE A 45 16.63 -15.96 17.68
N GLY A 46 17.16 -14.74 17.53
CA GLY A 46 18.27 -14.44 16.65
C GLY A 46 17.89 -14.23 15.18
N ASN A 47 16.60 -14.29 14.81
CA ASN A 47 16.22 -14.16 13.41
C ASN A 47 15.93 -12.70 13.04
N ASN A 48 16.46 -12.25 11.91
CA ASN A 48 16.07 -10.98 11.31
C ASN A 48 15.06 -11.23 10.19
N ILE A 49 13.87 -10.66 10.31
CA ILE A 49 12.87 -10.69 9.24
C ILE A 49 12.65 -9.26 8.77
N TYR A 50 13.09 -9.00 7.55
CA TYR A 50 12.85 -7.74 6.88
C TYR A 50 11.99 -7.94 5.63
N ASN A 51 11.70 -6.84 4.94
CA ASN A 51 10.89 -6.85 3.72
C ASN A 51 9.44 -7.34 3.96
N ARG A 52 8.87 -7.15 5.16
CA ARG A 52 7.42 -7.37 5.39
C ARG A 52 6.56 -6.38 4.60
N THR A 53 7.13 -5.21 4.37
CA THR A 53 6.57 -4.19 3.51
C THR A 53 7.74 -3.59 2.75
N SER A 54 7.71 -3.70 1.43
CA SER A 54 8.71 -3.07 0.59
C SER A 54 8.22 -1.69 0.19
N PHE A 55 9.14 -0.74 0.14
CA PHE A 55 8.98 0.50 -0.60
C PHE A 55 10.27 0.73 -1.37
N LYS A 56 10.50 -0.14 -2.37
CA LYS A 56 11.66 -0.02 -3.25
C LYS A 56 11.60 1.35 -3.92
N LEU A 57 12.78 1.94 -4.14
CA LEU A 57 12.88 3.27 -4.73
C LEU A 57 12.04 3.32 -6.01
N LYS A 58 11.16 4.32 -6.10
CA LYS A 58 10.23 4.54 -7.23
C LYS A 58 9.12 3.49 -7.41
N VAL A 59 9.06 2.43 -6.61
CA VAL A 59 8.00 1.41 -6.66
C VAL A 59 6.96 1.67 -5.56
N ARG A 60 5.72 1.29 -5.81
CA ARG A 60 4.64 1.38 -4.80
C ARG A 60 5.03 0.67 -3.51
N ARG A 61 4.59 1.20 -2.36
CA ARG A 61 4.66 0.48 -1.09
C ARG A 61 3.79 -0.76 -1.17
N VAL A 62 4.40 -1.94 -1.15
CA VAL A 62 3.72 -3.23 -1.23
C VAL A 62 3.83 -3.94 0.11
N ILE A 63 2.71 -4.44 0.61
CA ILE A 63 2.72 -5.43 1.69
C ILE A 63 3.11 -6.75 1.03
N ASN A 64 4.30 -7.24 1.34
CA ASN A 64 4.84 -8.40 0.66
C ASN A 64 4.22 -9.68 1.22
N GLY A 65 4.07 -10.69 0.36
CA GLY A 65 3.77 -12.06 0.79
C GLY A 65 4.92 -12.67 1.59
N ARG A 66 4.67 -13.79 2.28
CA ARG A 66 5.68 -14.47 3.12
C ARG A 66 6.87 -14.99 2.29
N ASP A 67 6.63 -15.33 1.05
CA ASP A 67 7.60 -15.71 0.01
C ASP A 67 8.63 -14.60 -0.27
N ALA A 68 8.22 -13.34 -0.17
CA ALA A 68 9.10 -12.19 -0.37
C ALA A 68 9.73 -11.67 0.94
N TYR A 69 9.50 -12.33 2.08
CA TYR A 69 10.17 -11.97 3.33
C TYR A 69 11.63 -12.37 3.24
N ILE A 70 12.52 -11.41 3.50
CA ILE A 70 13.93 -11.72 3.56
C ILE A 70 14.25 -12.02 5.01
N ARG A 71 14.55 -13.30 5.24
CA ARG A 71 14.72 -13.91 6.54
C ARG A 71 16.17 -14.37 6.65
N ALA A 72 16.87 -13.83 7.65
CA ALA A 72 18.18 -14.33 8.05
C ALA A 72 18.01 -14.99 9.42
N ASP A 73 18.08 -16.32 9.45
CA ASP A 73 18.05 -17.07 10.69
C ASP A 73 19.42 -16.96 11.40
N GLY A 74 19.43 -16.77 12.72
CA GLY A 74 20.67 -16.61 13.48
C GLY A 74 21.50 -15.35 13.15
N ALA A 75 20.86 -14.30 12.61
CA ALA A 75 21.47 -13.00 12.36
C ALA A 75 22.00 -12.30 13.63
N PHE A 76 21.43 -12.63 14.79
CA PHE A 76 21.83 -12.12 16.10
C PHE A 76 21.95 -13.26 17.10
N GLU A 77 22.69 -13.02 18.19
CA GLU A 77 22.72 -13.95 19.32
C GLU A 77 21.30 -14.07 19.94
N PRO A 78 20.73 -15.28 20.04
CA PRO A 78 19.40 -15.48 20.58
C PRO A 78 19.38 -15.17 22.08
N ILE A 79 18.39 -14.39 22.50
CA ILE A 79 18.15 -14.07 23.92
C ILE A 79 17.25 -15.15 24.57
N VAL A 80 16.44 -15.84 23.75
CA VAL A 80 15.50 -16.89 24.19
C VAL A 80 15.69 -18.13 23.31
N ASP A 81 15.54 -19.30 23.93
CA ASP A 81 15.54 -20.58 23.22
C ASP A 81 14.39 -20.67 22.21
N LYS A 82 14.69 -21.25 21.03
CA LYS A 82 13.73 -21.38 19.93
C LYS A 82 12.49 -22.18 20.33
N ALA A 83 12.62 -23.24 21.13
CA ALA A 83 11.50 -24.05 21.57
C ALA A 83 10.55 -23.24 22.48
N ILE A 84 11.09 -22.40 23.37
CA ILE A 84 10.28 -21.51 24.22
C ILE A 84 9.52 -20.49 23.36
N PHE A 85 10.18 -19.91 22.36
CA PHE A 85 9.53 -18.96 21.46
C PHE A 85 8.41 -19.60 20.64
N MET A 86 8.62 -20.82 20.14
CA MET A 86 7.59 -21.56 19.40
C MET A 86 6.36 -21.84 20.27
N GLN A 87 6.56 -22.24 21.54
CA GLN A 87 5.47 -22.39 22.49
C GLN A 87 4.71 -21.07 22.72
N SER A 88 5.41 -19.93 22.78
CA SER A 88 4.77 -18.61 22.83
C SER A 88 3.88 -18.34 21.61
N GLN A 89 4.36 -18.66 20.40
CA GLN A 89 3.57 -18.50 19.16
C GLN A 89 2.33 -19.39 19.15
N GLU A 90 2.45 -20.64 19.62
CA GLU A 90 1.33 -21.57 19.73
C GLU A 90 0.25 -21.05 20.67
N ILE A 91 0.62 -20.55 21.86
CA ILE A 91 -0.32 -19.95 22.81
C ILE A 91 -1.06 -18.77 22.17
N VAL A 92 -0.34 -17.88 21.48
CA VAL A 92 -0.95 -16.72 20.79
C VAL A 92 -1.90 -17.17 19.68
N ALA A 93 -1.49 -18.15 18.88
CA ALA A 93 -2.30 -18.69 17.78
C ALA A 93 -3.56 -19.41 18.30
N GLU A 94 -3.42 -20.21 19.36
CA GLU A 94 -4.54 -20.92 19.99
C GLU A 94 -5.56 -19.93 20.56
N ARG A 95 -5.10 -18.91 21.30
CA ARG A 95 -5.95 -17.82 21.79
C ARG A 95 -6.70 -17.12 20.67
N SER A 96 -6.07 -16.92 19.50
CA SER A 96 -6.75 -16.36 18.32
C SER A 96 -7.73 -17.33 17.65
N ARG A 97 -7.46 -18.63 17.64
CA ARG A 97 -8.29 -19.66 16.99
C ARG A 97 -9.58 -19.94 17.76
N ARG A 98 -9.58 -19.71 19.08
CA ARG A 98 -10.76 -19.85 19.94
C ARG A 98 -11.93 -18.95 19.54
N PHE A 99 -11.69 -17.91 18.73
CA PHE A 99 -12.74 -16.99 18.28
C PHE A 99 -13.13 -17.23 16.83
N THR A 100 -14.44 -17.37 16.61
CA THR A 100 -15.11 -17.27 15.33
C THR A 100 -15.06 -15.84 14.79
N ASN A 101 -15.37 -15.66 13.50
CA ASN A 101 -15.39 -14.32 12.92
C ASN A 101 -16.44 -13.43 13.59
N ASP A 102 -17.60 -13.97 13.95
CA ASP A 102 -18.67 -13.20 14.59
C ASP A 102 -18.30 -12.78 16.01
N GLU A 103 -17.64 -13.65 16.78
CA GLU A 103 -17.12 -13.29 18.10
C GLU A 103 -16.03 -12.21 18.03
N LEU A 104 -15.15 -12.27 17.02
CA LEU A 104 -14.16 -11.21 16.79
C LEU A 104 -14.83 -9.87 16.51
N LEU A 105 -15.85 -9.86 15.66
CA LEU A 105 -16.60 -8.64 15.33
C LEU A 105 -17.39 -8.13 16.55
N ALA A 106 -17.97 -9.02 17.36
CA ALA A 106 -18.63 -8.66 18.61
C ALA A 106 -17.66 -8.01 19.60
N LYS A 107 -16.46 -8.58 19.75
CA LYS A 107 -15.37 -7.98 20.53
C LYS A 107 -14.96 -6.61 20.02
N LEU A 108 -14.87 -6.43 18.71
CA LEU A 108 -14.54 -5.15 18.10
C LEU A 108 -15.65 -4.09 18.31
N LYS A 109 -16.92 -4.51 18.28
CA LYS A 109 -18.08 -3.67 18.65
C LYS A 109 -18.00 -3.24 20.10
N ASP A 110 -17.63 -4.14 21.00
CA ASP A 110 -17.48 -3.83 22.42
C ASP A 110 -16.38 -2.78 22.69
N VAL A 111 -15.22 -2.90 22.02
CA VAL A 111 -14.20 -1.82 22.05
C VAL A 111 -14.77 -0.51 21.57
N TYR A 112 -15.55 -0.53 20.48
CA TYR A 112 -16.14 0.68 19.92
C TYR A 112 -17.11 1.33 20.91
N SER A 113 -17.99 0.54 21.52
CA SER A 113 -18.94 1.02 22.55
C SER A 113 -18.23 1.63 23.76
N ARG A 114 -17.09 1.07 24.18
CA ARG A 114 -16.33 1.55 25.34
C ARG A 114 -15.56 2.86 25.07
N TYR A 115 -14.92 2.98 23.91
CA TYR A 115 -13.99 4.08 23.62
C TYR A 115 -14.56 5.14 22.67
N GLY A 116 -15.70 4.90 22.02
CA GLY A 116 -16.34 5.79 21.04
C GLY A 116 -15.58 5.94 19.72
N LYS A 117 -14.40 5.33 19.57
CA LYS A 117 -13.57 5.33 18.36
C LYS A 117 -12.69 4.08 18.30
N LEU A 118 -12.31 3.68 17.09
CA LEU A 118 -11.40 2.56 16.89
C LEU A 118 -10.12 2.98 16.18
N SER A 119 -9.01 2.49 16.69
CA SER A 119 -7.70 2.54 16.03
C SER A 119 -6.94 1.26 16.34
N ALA A 120 -5.90 0.95 15.55
CA ALA A 120 -5.04 -0.21 15.84
C ALA A 120 -4.49 -0.14 17.27
N LEU A 121 -4.06 1.05 17.70
CA LEU A 121 -3.58 1.30 19.06
C LEU A 121 -4.66 1.01 20.11
N ILE A 122 -5.88 1.53 19.95
CA ILE A 122 -6.97 1.30 20.90
C ILE A 122 -7.30 -0.20 21.00
N ILE A 123 -7.29 -0.91 19.88
CA ILE A 123 -7.55 -2.37 19.86
C ILE A 123 -6.44 -3.12 20.58
N ASP A 124 -5.18 -2.80 20.26
CA ASP A 124 -3.99 -3.43 20.85
C ASP A 124 -3.88 -3.15 22.36
N GLU A 125 -4.45 -2.05 22.84
CA GLU A 125 -4.48 -1.67 24.26
C GLU A 125 -5.78 -2.05 24.98
N SER A 126 -6.79 -2.54 24.26
CA SER A 126 -8.05 -2.92 24.88
C SER A 126 -7.97 -4.30 25.54
N ASP A 127 -8.40 -4.35 26.80
CA ASP A 127 -8.45 -5.58 27.58
C ASP A 127 -9.37 -6.61 26.94
N GLU A 128 -8.95 -7.88 27.03
CA GLU A 128 -9.65 -9.07 26.51
C GLU A 128 -9.77 -9.17 24.98
N ASN A 129 -9.17 -8.25 24.23
CA ASN A 129 -9.17 -8.30 22.78
C ASN A 129 -7.89 -8.86 22.18
N LEU A 130 -8.06 -9.35 20.95
CA LEU A 130 -6.98 -9.79 20.11
C LEU A 130 -6.32 -8.59 19.43
N SER A 131 -5.06 -8.75 19.06
CA SER A 131 -4.30 -7.67 18.45
C SER A 131 -4.90 -7.22 17.12
N SER A 132 -4.66 -5.97 16.75
CA SER A 132 -5.06 -5.36 15.49
C SER A 132 -4.54 -6.15 14.28
N SER A 133 -3.41 -6.85 14.42
CA SER A 133 -2.92 -7.81 13.44
C SER A 133 -3.86 -8.99 13.21
N THR A 134 -4.47 -9.54 14.26
CA THR A 134 -5.43 -10.65 14.14
C THR A 134 -6.62 -10.25 13.27
N TYR A 135 -7.17 -9.05 13.49
CA TYR A 135 -8.24 -8.51 12.65
C TYR A 135 -7.82 -8.28 11.19
N ARG A 136 -6.59 -7.78 10.96
CA ARG A 136 -6.07 -7.63 9.59
C ARG A 136 -5.96 -8.98 8.88
N THR A 137 -5.48 -10.01 9.57
CA THR A 137 -5.33 -11.35 8.99
C THR A 137 -6.68 -12.01 8.73
N ARG A 138 -7.63 -11.94 9.68
CA ARG A 138 -8.95 -12.59 9.55
C ARG A 138 -9.86 -11.91 8.55
N PHE A 139 -9.81 -10.59 8.43
CA PHE A 139 -10.71 -9.79 7.60
C PHE A 139 -10.01 -9.09 6.42
N GLY A 140 -8.72 -9.37 6.18
CA GLY A 140 -7.89 -8.78 5.13
C GLY A 140 -7.45 -7.33 5.37
N SER A 141 -8.23 -6.54 6.11
CA SER A 141 -7.82 -5.20 6.56
C SER A 141 -8.63 -4.76 7.77
N LEU A 142 -8.03 -3.90 8.60
CA LEU A 142 -8.68 -3.36 9.79
C LEU A 142 -9.93 -2.52 9.44
N ILE A 143 -9.89 -1.80 8.31
CA ILE A 143 -11.01 -1.00 7.80
C ILE A 143 -12.17 -1.88 7.33
N ARG A 144 -11.88 -3.07 6.76
CA ARG A 144 -12.93 -4.02 6.42
C ARG A 144 -13.61 -4.55 7.68
N ALA A 145 -12.84 -4.85 8.73
CA ALA A 145 -13.39 -5.21 10.03
C ALA A 145 -14.27 -4.09 10.62
N TYR A 146 -13.84 -2.82 10.52
CA TYR A 146 -14.65 -1.66 10.93
C TYR A 146 -15.98 -1.54 10.19
N ARG A 147 -15.95 -1.71 8.86
CA ARG A 147 -17.18 -1.69 8.06
C ARG A 147 -18.15 -2.81 8.43
N MET A 148 -17.65 -4.01 8.70
CA MET A 148 -18.48 -5.15 9.12
C MET A 148 -19.22 -4.91 10.44
N ILE A 149 -18.74 -3.97 11.27
CA ILE A 149 -19.42 -3.56 12.52
C ILE A 149 -20.15 -2.22 12.42
N GLY A 150 -20.20 -1.61 11.24
CA GLY A 150 -20.84 -0.31 11.02
C GLY A 150 -20.03 0.89 11.50
N TYR A 151 -18.75 0.72 11.85
CA TYR A 151 -17.87 1.83 12.25
C TYR A 151 -17.25 2.52 11.04
N VAL A 152 -17.47 3.84 10.93
CA VAL A 152 -16.83 4.71 9.93
C VAL A 152 -15.79 5.58 10.65
N PRO A 153 -14.49 5.38 10.41
CA PRO A 153 -13.47 6.20 11.05
C PRO A 153 -13.52 7.67 10.60
N ASP A 154 -13.19 8.61 11.50
CA ASP A 154 -13.09 10.05 11.20
C ASP A 154 -12.06 10.40 10.10
N LYS A 155 -11.07 9.53 9.91
CA LYS A 155 -10.10 9.69 8.82
C LYS A 155 -10.75 9.20 7.52
N ASP A 156 -10.86 10.09 6.56
CA ASP A 156 -11.37 9.78 5.22
C ASP A 156 -10.48 8.71 4.55
N TYR A 157 -10.97 7.47 4.52
CA TYR A 157 -10.33 6.34 3.85
C TYR A 157 -10.84 6.14 2.40
N ARG A 158 -11.61 7.08 1.83
CA ARG A 158 -12.05 7.03 0.42
C ARG A 158 -10.90 6.78 -0.55
N TYR A 159 -9.68 7.21 -0.21
CA TYR A 159 -8.49 6.94 -1.01
C TYR A 159 -8.23 5.45 -1.26
N LEU A 160 -8.69 4.54 -0.39
CA LEU A 160 -8.57 3.09 -0.62
C LEU A 160 -9.52 2.58 -1.69
N GLU A 161 -10.73 3.13 -1.74
CA GLU A 161 -11.75 2.81 -2.74
C GLU A 161 -11.39 3.43 -4.07
N VAL A 162 -10.97 4.70 -4.07
CA VAL A 162 -10.36 5.37 -5.23
C VAL A 162 -9.18 4.58 -5.75
N ASN A 163 -8.23 4.16 -4.90
CA ASN A 163 -7.10 3.34 -5.34
C ASN A 163 -7.52 1.96 -5.87
N ARG A 164 -8.64 1.39 -5.40
CA ARG A 164 -9.16 0.13 -5.93
C ARG A 164 -9.78 0.35 -7.29
N HIS A 165 -10.54 1.43 -7.47
CA HIS A 165 -11.12 1.82 -8.74
C HIS A 165 -10.06 2.14 -9.79
N ILE A 166 -9.03 2.91 -9.43
CA ILE A 166 -7.89 3.21 -10.33
C ILE A 166 -7.17 1.94 -10.78
N ARG A 167 -6.99 0.95 -9.89
CA ARG A 167 -6.41 -0.35 -10.29
C ARG A 167 -7.28 -1.14 -11.27
N LYS A 168 -8.60 -0.90 -11.28
CA LYS A 168 -9.52 -1.52 -12.24
C LYS A 168 -9.53 -0.75 -13.56
N LEU A 169 -9.48 0.57 -13.50
CA LEU A 169 -9.45 1.44 -14.68
C LEU A 169 -8.14 1.35 -15.46
N HIS A 170 -7.02 1.13 -14.78
CA HIS A 170 -5.71 1.13 -15.44
C HIS A 170 -5.63 0.09 -16.59
N PRO A 171 -6.03 -1.19 -16.40
CA PRO A 171 -6.13 -2.14 -17.51
C PRO A 171 -7.07 -1.71 -18.64
N GLU A 172 -8.23 -1.11 -18.30
CA GLU A 172 -9.19 -0.61 -19.29
C GLU A 172 -8.61 0.54 -20.14
N ILE A 173 -7.84 1.43 -19.51
CA ILE A 173 -7.12 2.53 -20.17
C ILE A 173 -6.01 1.98 -21.07
N MET A 174 -5.25 0.99 -20.59
CA MET A 174 -4.20 0.34 -21.39
C MET A 174 -4.79 -0.30 -22.65
N GLU A 175 -5.85 -1.09 -22.50
CA GLU A 175 -6.54 -1.72 -23.63
C GLU A 175 -7.08 -0.69 -24.62
N TYR A 176 -7.64 0.42 -24.11
CA TYR A 176 -8.10 1.53 -24.96
C TYR A 176 -6.96 2.15 -25.76
N ILE A 177 -5.83 2.49 -25.13
CA ILE A 177 -4.65 3.06 -25.79
C ILE A 177 -4.11 2.12 -26.87
N ILE A 178 -3.88 0.85 -26.52
CA ILE A 178 -3.38 -0.18 -27.44
C ILE A 178 -4.31 -0.28 -28.66
N THR A 179 -5.63 -0.37 -28.42
CA THR A 179 -6.62 -0.47 -29.50
C THR A 179 -6.60 0.74 -30.43
N GLN A 180 -6.45 1.96 -29.90
CA GLN A 180 -6.40 3.16 -30.76
C GLN A 180 -5.14 3.20 -31.62
N ILE A 181 -3.98 2.80 -31.07
CA ILE A 181 -2.71 2.78 -31.82
C ILE A 181 -2.75 1.70 -32.91
N LEU A 182 -3.21 0.49 -32.59
CA LEU A 182 -3.35 -0.60 -33.56
C LEU A 182 -4.30 -0.23 -34.73
N ARG A 183 -5.38 0.51 -34.45
CA ARG A 183 -6.33 0.99 -35.49
C ARG A 183 -5.69 1.92 -36.51
N GLN A 184 -4.60 2.59 -36.18
CA GLN A 184 -3.83 3.40 -37.14
C GLN A 184 -2.78 2.59 -37.92
N GLY A 185 -2.80 1.26 -37.83
CA GLY A 185 -1.86 0.38 -38.51
C GLY A 185 -0.47 0.35 -37.88
N SER A 186 -0.35 0.84 -36.64
CA SER A 186 0.89 0.77 -35.86
C SER A 186 1.01 -0.58 -35.15
N LEU A 187 2.23 -0.98 -34.81
CA LEU A 187 2.50 -2.17 -34.02
C LEU A 187 2.66 -1.81 -32.55
N VAL A 188 2.16 -2.65 -31.65
CA VAL A 188 2.30 -2.46 -30.20
C VAL A 188 2.64 -3.78 -29.54
N HIS A 189 3.73 -3.80 -28.78
CA HIS A 189 4.11 -4.90 -27.89
C HIS A 189 3.93 -4.47 -26.43
N HIS A 190 3.08 -5.18 -25.68
CA HIS A 190 2.83 -4.93 -24.25
C HIS A 190 3.62 -5.93 -23.41
N ASP A 191 4.57 -5.43 -22.62
CA ASP A 191 5.31 -6.23 -21.66
C ASP A 191 4.48 -6.39 -20.38
N ILE A 192 4.09 -7.62 -20.05
CA ILE A 192 3.16 -7.92 -18.93
C ILE A 192 3.84 -7.73 -17.56
N ASP A 193 5.17 -7.87 -17.48
CA ASP A 193 5.91 -7.79 -16.22
C ASP A 193 6.19 -6.33 -15.82
N THR A 194 6.46 -5.48 -16.81
CA THR A 194 6.81 -4.06 -16.63
C THR A 194 5.68 -3.11 -16.96
N ASP A 195 4.64 -3.59 -17.64
CA ASP A 195 3.47 -2.84 -18.10
C ASP A 195 3.80 -1.73 -19.13
N LEU A 196 4.96 -1.86 -19.80
CA LEU A 196 5.42 -0.94 -20.84
C LEU A 196 4.87 -1.31 -22.22
N LEU A 197 4.62 -0.29 -23.03
CA LEU A 197 4.22 -0.44 -24.44
C LEU A 197 5.39 -0.07 -25.34
N THR A 198 5.88 -1.02 -26.13
CA THR A 198 6.81 -0.71 -27.22
C THR A 198 6.01 -0.51 -28.49
N ILE A 199 6.09 0.68 -29.07
CA ILE A 199 5.33 1.07 -30.26
C ILE A 199 6.27 1.05 -31.46
N ASN A 200 5.88 0.33 -32.52
CA ASN A 200 6.61 0.23 -33.79
C ASN A 200 8.07 -0.25 -33.68
N ASP A 201 8.47 -0.82 -32.53
CA ASP A 201 9.86 -1.10 -32.17
C ASP A 201 10.75 0.17 -32.16
N GLU A 202 10.14 1.36 -32.04
CA GLU A 202 10.80 2.66 -32.17
C GLU A 202 10.91 3.41 -30.85
N PHE A 203 9.87 3.36 -30.02
CA PHE A 203 9.86 4.04 -28.72
C PHE A 203 9.00 3.32 -27.69
N VAL A 204 9.35 3.53 -26.42
CA VAL A 204 8.75 2.87 -25.25
C VAL A 204 7.90 3.86 -24.47
N VAL A 205 6.67 3.46 -24.18
CA VAL A 205 5.67 4.26 -23.46
C VAL A 205 5.31 3.62 -22.14
N SER A 206 5.37 4.40 -21.06
CA SER A 206 4.76 4.08 -19.77
C SER A 206 3.42 4.80 -19.64
N VAL A 207 2.39 4.13 -19.11
CA VAL A 207 1.07 4.73 -18.86
C VAL A 207 0.79 4.76 -17.37
N VAL A 208 0.56 5.95 -16.81
CA VAL A 208 0.36 6.14 -15.38
C VAL A 208 -0.96 6.85 -15.09
N VAL A 209 -1.78 6.28 -14.22
CA VAL A 209 -3.06 6.90 -13.83
C VAL A 209 -2.89 7.74 -12.56
N ALA A 210 -3.09 9.04 -12.71
CA ALA A 210 -2.86 10.05 -11.69
C ALA A 210 -4.16 10.45 -10.99
N ARG A 211 -4.34 9.93 -9.77
CA ARG A 211 -5.49 10.25 -8.94
C ARG A 211 -5.54 11.74 -8.55
N CYS A 212 -6.73 12.31 -8.56
CA CYS A 212 -7.03 13.59 -7.96
C CYS A 212 -7.10 13.48 -6.43
N VAL A 213 -6.45 14.42 -5.74
CA VAL A 213 -6.46 14.55 -4.28
C VAL A 213 -6.94 15.94 -3.94
N SER A 214 -8.12 16.04 -3.32
CA SER A 214 -8.57 17.30 -2.74
C SER A 214 -7.78 17.59 -1.45
N THR A 215 -7.33 18.83 -1.31
CA THR A 215 -6.70 19.32 -0.09
C THR A 215 -7.73 19.91 0.86
N ARG A 216 -7.38 20.05 2.15
CA ARG A 216 -8.25 20.72 3.13
C ARG A 216 -8.62 22.16 2.75
N ALA A 217 -7.82 22.80 1.91
CA ALA A 217 -8.05 24.15 1.41
C ALA A 217 -8.92 24.20 0.14
N GLY A 218 -9.49 23.08 -0.31
CA GLY A 218 -10.36 23.00 -1.49
C GLY A 218 -9.63 22.73 -2.81
N ASN A 219 -8.33 23.01 -2.89
CA ASN A 219 -7.56 22.85 -4.13
C ASN A 219 -7.27 21.38 -4.44
N TYR A 220 -7.15 21.05 -5.73
CA TYR A 220 -6.76 19.74 -6.22
C TYR A 220 -5.25 19.58 -6.41
N ARG A 221 -4.74 18.40 -6.05
CA ARG A 221 -3.36 17.99 -6.29
C ARG A 221 -3.31 16.60 -6.89
N ARG A 222 -2.37 16.38 -7.80
CA ARG A 222 -2.09 15.08 -8.42
C ARG A 222 -0.60 14.79 -8.26
N CYS A 223 -0.28 13.66 -7.64
CA CYS A 223 1.10 13.20 -7.55
C CYS A 223 1.25 12.07 -8.57
N ILE A 224 1.92 12.37 -9.68
CA ILE A 224 2.27 11.40 -10.70
C ILE A 224 3.58 10.73 -10.27
N ARG A 225 3.56 9.40 -10.26
CA ARG A 225 4.78 8.60 -10.10
C ARG A 225 5.16 8.12 -11.48
N LEU A 226 6.32 8.53 -11.94
CA LEU A 226 6.84 8.20 -13.25
C LEU A 226 7.73 6.96 -13.13
N ASP A 227 7.57 6.01 -14.03
CA ASP A 227 8.36 4.77 -14.07
C ASP A 227 9.76 4.97 -14.66
N THR A 228 10.40 6.10 -14.34
CA THR A 228 11.76 6.49 -14.74
C THR A 228 12.86 5.48 -14.37
N ALA A 229 12.56 4.42 -13.63
CA ALA A 229 13.50 3.31 -13.41
C ALA A 229 13.52 2.32 -14.57
N LEU A 230 12.42 2.23 -15.32
CA LEU A 230 12.24 1.36 -16.47
C LEU A 230 12.66 2.05 -17.79
N ASN A 231 13.11 3.32 -17.70
CA ASN A 231 13.57 4.14 -18.82
C ASN A 231 12.61 4.20 -20.03
N PRO A 232 11.30 4.52 -19.84
CA PRO A 232 10.43 4.79 -20.98
C PRO A 232 10.86 6.09 -21.69
N ASP A 233 10.69 6.16 -23.01
CA ASP A 233 10.95 7.38 -23.78
C ASP A 233 9.86 8.44 -23.53
N ILE A 234 8.62 7.99 -23.33
CA ILE A 234 7.45 8.83 -23.09
C ILE A 234 6.63 8.27 -21.93
N THR A 235 6.18 9.12 -21.01
CA THR A 235 5.16 8.76 -20.02
C THR A 235 3.82 9.43 -20.36
N VAL A 236 2.78 8.64 -20.56
CA VAL A 236 1.40 9.10 -20.69
C VAL A 236 0.77 9.12 -19.30
N ALA A 237 0.68 10.31 -18.70
CA ALA A 237 0.04 10.48 -17.41
C ALA A 237 -1.44 10.85 -17.59
N VAL A 238 -2.32 9.90 -17.29
CA VAL A 238 -3.77 10.05 -17.35
C VAL A 238 -4.25 10.69 -16.07
N ARG A 239 -4.67 11.96 -16.12
CA ARG A 239 -5.20 12.65 -14.94
C ARG A 239 -6.66 12.30 -14.75
N MET A 240 -7.02 11.91 -13.54
CA MET A 240 -8.41 11.68 -13.19
C MET A 240 -9.14 12.99 -12.84
N ASP A 241 -10.46 13.01 -13.05
CA ASP A 241 -11.37 14.06 -12.60
C ASP A 241 -11.40 14.19 -11.05
N ALA A 242 -12.14 15.19 -10.54
CA ALA A 242 -12.24 15.46 -9.10
C ALA A 242 -12.76 14.25 -8.30
N GLU A 243 -13.70 13.51 -8.88
CA GLU A 243 -14.33 12.33 -8.28
C GLU A 243 -13.50 11.04 -8.47
N ASN A 244 -12.42 11.11 -9.24
CA ASN A 244 -11.59 9.99 -9.67
C ASN A 244 -12.34 8.89 -10.46
N ILE A 245 -13.39 9.25 -11.20
CA ILE A 245 -14.23 8.30 -11.94
C ILE A 245 -13.76 8.17 -13.39
N ARG A 246 -13.36 9.27 -14.03
CA ARG A 246 -13.00 9.28 -15.46
C ARG A 246 -11.67 10.00 -15.71
N PRO A 247 -10.95 9.64 -16.78
CA PRO A 247 -9.89 10.49 -17.33
C PRO A 247 -10.43 11.90 -17.61
N LEU A 248 -9.71 12.91 -17.14
CA LEU A 248 -9.97 14.32 -17.35
C LEU A 248 -9.18 14.84 -18.56
N ASP A 249 -7.87 14.58 -18.56
CA ASP A 249 -6.91 15.01 -19.57
C ASP A 249 -5.66 14.12 -19.50
N TYR A 250 -4.74 14.31 -20.44
CA TYR A 250 -3.53 13.52 -20.61
C TYR A 250 -2.30 14.43 -20.61
N TYR A 251 -1.24 14.02 -19.93
CA TYR A 251 0.08 14.60 -20.14
C TYR A 251 0.93 13.60 -20.91
N ILE A 252 1.49 14.03 -22.04
CA ILE A 252 2.43 13.22 -22.83
C ILE A 252 3.82 13.77 -22.53
N LEU A 253 4.54 13.08 -21.65
CA LEU A 253 5.74 13.56 -20.99
C LEU A 253 7.00 12.90 -21.59
N PRO A 254 7.79 13.59 -22.43
CA PRO A 254 9.05 13.05 -22.94
C PRO A 254 10.08 12.93 -21.82
N ALA A 255 10.80 11.82 -21.77
CA ALA A 255 11.82 11.58 -20.75
C ALA A 255 12.96 12.61 -20.77
N ILE A 256 13.24 13.18 -21.95
CA ILE A 256 14.28 14.21 -22.13
C ILE A 256 13.98 15.51 -21.38
N ASP A 257 12.69 15.86 -21.23
CA ASP A 257 12.26 17.12 -20.63
C ASP A 257 11.92 16.97 -19.13
N ILE A 258 11.76 15.74 -18.64
CA ILE A 258 11.18 15.47 -17.32
C ILE A 258 12.22 14.88 -16.38
N ASN A 259 12.65 15.71 -15.43
CA ASN A 259 13.61 15.32 -14.40
C ASN A 259 12.92 14.76 -13.14
N GLY A 260 13.29 13.52 -12.77
CA GLY A 260 12.93 12.89 -11.50
C GLY A 260 11.69 11.99 -11.56
N ALA A 261 11.48 11.20 -10.51
CA ALA A 261 10.48 10.11 -10.50
C ALA A 261 9.10 10.48 -9.96
N ASN A 262 8.96 11.67 -9.36
CA ASN A 262 7.69 12.12 -8.78
C ASN A 262 7.39 13.52 -9.28
N LEU A 263 6.36 13.65 -10.10
CA LEU A 263 5.86 14.94 -10.56
C LEU A 263 4.62 15.31 -9.74
N LYS A 264 4.65 16.49 -9.12
CA LYS A 264 3.50 17.03 -8.37
C LYS A 264 2.81 18.07 -9.24
N LEU A 265 1.64 17.72 -9.77
CA LEU A 265 0.78 18.64 -10.47
C LEU A 265 -0.21 19.30 -9.50
N MET A 266 -0.25 20.62 -9.53
CA MET A 266 -1.26 21.49 -8.95
C MET A 266 -2.31 21.84 -10.01
N GLU A 267 -3.32 22.66 -9.64
CA GLU A 267 -4.30 23.18 -10.62
C GLU A 267 -3.65 24.08 -11.68
N ILE A 268 -2.60 24.81 -11.30
CA ILE A 268 -1.80 25.66 -12.18
C ILE A 268 -0.35 25.20 -12.06
N ASN A 269 0.23 24.67 -13.15
CA ASN A 269 1.56 24.06 -13.13
C ASN A 269 2.66 24.93 -13.74
N GLY A 270 2.32 26.16 -14.17
CA GLY A 270 3.21 27.01 -14.94
C GLY A 270 3.39 26.50 -16.38
N LEU A 271 3.92 27.36 -17.26
CA LEU A 271 3.97 27.11 -18.71
C LEU A 271 4.65 25.79 -19.10
N PHE A 272 5.65 25.35 -18.33
CA PHE A 272 6.49 24.22 -18.71
C PHE A 272 5.71 22.91 -18.84
N PHE A 273 4.84 22.60 -17.87
CA PHE A 273 4.08 21.34 -17.91
C PHE A 273 2.84 21.45 -18.79
N ASP A 274 2.21 22.63 -18.85
CA ASP A 274 0.97 22.81 -19.60
C ASP A 274 1.17 22.66 -21.12
N ALA A 275 2.40 22.82 -21.63
CA ALA A 275 2.76 22.52 -23.02
C ALA A 275 2.62 21.03 -23.39
N TYR A 276 2.71 20.13 -22.41
CA TYR A 276 2.60 18.68 -22.60
C TYR A 276 1.19 18.15 -22.30
N ARG A 277 0.23 19.02 -22.01
CA ARG A 277 -1.15 18.65 -21.66
C ARG A 277 -2.02 18.62 -22.91
N PHE A 278 -2.77 17.53 -23.07
CA PHE A 278 -3.69 17.30 -24.17
C PHE A 278 -5.03 16.80 -23.62
N ASP A 279 -6.12 17.21 -24.26
CA ASP A 279 -7.46 16.75 -23.90
C ASP A 279 -7.73 15.31 -24.40
N THR A 280 -7.02 14.89 -25.44
CA THR A 280 -7.13 13.56 -26.06
C THR A 280 -5.75 12.92 -26.24
N LEU A 281 -5.75 11.63 -26.58
CA LEU A 281 -4.54 10.87 -26.91
C LEU A 281 -4.10 11.02 -28.37
N ASP A 282 -4.77 11.87 -29.16
CA ASP A 282 -4.55 11.97 -30.61
C ASP A 282 -3.10 12.35 -30.95
N TYR A 283 -2.44 13.15 -30.10
CA TYR A 283 -1.03 13.48 -30.31
C TYR A 283 -0.11 12.25 -30.17
N LEU A 284 -0.34 11.40 -29.16
CA LEU A 284 0.40 10.13 -29.00
C LEU A 284 0.17 9.22 -30.19
N ILE A 285 -1.09 9.08 -30.60
CA ILE A 285 -1.47 8.21 -31.72
C ILE A 285 -0.88 8.75 -33.03
N GLY A 286 -0.89 10.07 -33.22
CA GLY A 286 -0.28 10.73 -34.37
C GLY A 286 1.23 10.50 -34.47
N MET A 287 1.95 10.48 -33.34
CA MET A 287 3.38 10.13 -33.31
C MET A 287 3.64 8.67 -33.71
N ALA A 288 2.71 7.76 -33.41
CA ALA A 288 2.83 6.35 -33.78
C ALA A 288 2.49 6.08 -35.26
N ARG A 289 1.81 7.02 -35.94
CA ARG A 289 1.28 6.81 -37.28
C ARG A 289 2.40 6.62 -38.30
N ARG A 290 2.33 5.52 -39.06
CA ARG A 290 3.20 5.29 -40.22
C ARG A 290 2.56 5.83 -41.50
N ILE A 291 3.34 6.57 -42.28
CA ILE A 291 2.96 7.08 -43.60
C ILE A 291 3.90 6.47 -44.64
N PRO A 292 3.40 5.90 -45.76
CA PRO A 292 4.25 5.42 -46.83
C PRO A 292 5.14 6.55 -47.38
N ILE A 293 6.42 6.27 -47.64
CA ILE A 293 7.39 7.26 -48.14
C ILE A 293 6.92 7.93 -49.46
N MET A 294 6.05 7.29 -50.24
CA MET A 294 5.51 7.84 -51.49
C MET A 294 4.45 8.94 -51.30
N GLU A 295 3.95 9.16 -50.08
CA GLU A 295 2.90 10.16 -49.78
C GLU A 295 3.44 11.41 -49.06
N VAL A 296 4.77 11.53 -48.90
CA VAL A 296 5.40 12.72 -48.31
C VAL A 296 5.70 13.74 -49.41
N ALA A 297 4.69 14.50 -49.83
CA ALA A 297 4.80 15.64 -50.75
C ALA A 297 4.09 16.86 -50.18
#